data_AF-A0A7L3CPY9-F1
#
_entry.id   AF-A0A7L3CPY9-F1
#
_cell.length_a   1.000
_cell.length_b   1.000
_cell.length_c   1.000
_cell.angle_alpha   90.00
_cell.angle_beta   90.00
_cell.angle_gamma   90.00
#
_symmetry.space_group_name_H-M   'P 1'
#
loop_
_entity.id
_entity.type
_entity.pdbx_description
1 polymer ?
#
loop_
_entity_poly.entity_id
_entity_poly.type
_entity_poly.pdbx_seq_one_letter_code
_entity_poly.pdbx_strand_id
1 'polypeptide(L)' 'CKETFNVFYHEADADTATALTPPWMENPYVKVDTVAAEHLSRRTTSGAGGRPAGRINRKTLRLGPLSRAGFYLA' A
#
# COMPACT_ATOMS: atom_id res chain seq x y z
N CYS A 1 6.93 -16.60 -1.35
CA CYS A 1 7.45 -15.41 -0.64
C CYS A 1 7.38 -14.21 -1.58
N LYS A 2 6.98 -13.03 -1.11
CA LYS A 2 6.91 -11.78 -1.89
C LYS A 2 7.46 -10.62 -1.06
N GLU A 3 8.09 -9.67 -1.73
CA GLU A 3 8.69 -8.46 -1.13
C GLU A 3 8.08 -7.19 -1.75
N THR A 4 6.81 -7.31 -2.13
CA THR A 4 6.03 -6.30 -2.83
C THR A 4 4.62 -6.24 -2.26
N PHE A 5 3.99 -5.07 -2.31
CA PHE A 5 2.56 -4.89 -2.08
C PHE A 5 1.95 -4.05 -3.20
N ASN A 6 0.64 -4.14 -3.40
CA ASN A 6 -0.07 -3.28 -4.35
C ASN A 6 -0.65 -2.08 -3.59
N VAL A 7 -0.77 -0.95 -4.28
CA VAL A 7 -1.53 0.22 -3.81
C VAL A 7 -2.66 0.47 -4.78
N PHE A 8 -3.86 0.70 -4.26
CA PHE A 8 -5.06 1.02 -5.01
C PHE A 8 -5.73 2.29 -4.50
N TYR A 9 -6.58 2.90 -5.32
CA TYR A 9 -7.49 3.96 -4.88
C TYR A 9 -8.92 3.76 -5.39
N HIS A 10 -9.90 4.31 -4.68
CA HIS A 10 -11.30 4.35 -5.11
C HIS A 10 -11.91 5.71 -4.79
N GLU A 11 -12.40 6.42 -5.79
CA GLU A 11 -13.04 7.73 -5.64
C GLU A 11 -14.52 7.61 -5.23
N ALA A 12 -14.94 8.40 -4.25
CA ALA A 12 -16.31 8.46 -3.75
C ALA A 12 -16.75 9.92 -3.51
N ASP A 13 -18.05 10.18 -3.70
CA ASP A 13 -18.62 11.52 -3.49
C ASP A 13 -18.98 11.81 -2.02
N ALA A 14 -18.93 10.78 -1.15
CA ALA A 14 -19.15 10.88 0.28
C ALA A 14 -18.46 9.69 0.99
N ASP A 15 -18.42 9.71 2.33
CA ASP A 15 -17.90 8.60 3.11
C ASP A 15 -18.92 7.44 3.18
N THR A 16 -18.84 6.52 2.22
CA THR A 16 -19.81 5.42 2.02
C THR A 16 -19.22 4.02 2.17
N ALA A 17 -17.94 3.92 2.55
CA ALA A 17 -17.29 2.63 2.77
C ALA A 17 -17.96 1.86 3.91
N THR A 18 -18.12 0.56 3.70
CA THR A 18 -18.58 -0.40 4.73
C THR A 18 -17.56 -1.53 4.84
N ALA A 19 -17.84 -2.50 5.71
CA ALA A 19 -17.01 -3.70 5.80
C ALA A 19 -16.89 -4.48 4.47
N LEU A 20 -17.86 -4.34 3.57
CA LEU A 20 -17.96 -5.11 2.32
C LEU A 20 -17.98 -4.25 1.04
N THR A 21 -18.13 -2.92 1.16
CA THR A 21 -18.23 -2.01 0.01
C THR A 21 -17.23 -0.85 0.13
N PRO A 22 -16.50 -0.50 -0.95
CA PRO A 22 -16.42 -1.20 -2.23
C PRO A 22 -15.82 -2.61 -2.08
N PRO A 23 -16.16 -3.57 -2.96
CA PRO A 23 -15.59 -4.92 -2.89
C PRO A 23 -14.05 -4.91 -2.84
N TRP A 24 -13.47 -5.78 -2.02
CA TRP A 24 -12.02 -5.87 -1.78
C TRP A 24 -11.26 -6.53 -2.94
N MET A 25 -11.31 -5.91 -4.12
CA MET A 25 -10.68 -6.38 -5.35
C MET A 25 -10.50 -5.24 -6.36
N GLU A 26 -9.63 -5.46 -7.35
CA GLU A 26 -9.57 -4.59 -8.54
C GLU A 26 -10.93 -4.49 -9.20
N ASN A 27 -11.28 -3.30 -9.69
CA ASN A 27 -12.61 -2.96 -10.20
C ASN A 27 -13.70 -3.23 -9.13
N PRO A 28 -13.89 -2.31 -8.16
CA PRO A 28 -13.90 -0.86 -8.42
C PRO A 28 -12.66 -0.10 -7.93
N TYR A 29 -11.71 -0.77 -7.28
CA TYR A 29 -10.44 -0.17 -6.95
C TYR A 29 -9.55 -0.08 -8.19
N VAL A 30 -8.95 1.09 -8.41
CA VAL A 30 -7.99 1.34 -9.49
C VAL A 30 -6.58 1.11 -8.96
N LYS A 31 -5.82 0.23 -9.60
CA LYS A 31 -4.45 -0.05 -9.22
C LYS A 31 -3.54 1.13 -9.56
N VAL A 32 -2.74 1.55 -8.58
CA VAL A 32 -1.76 2.64 -8.71
C VAL A 32 -0.40 2.07 -9.10
N ASP A 33 0.13 1.15 -8.30
CA ASP A 33 1.45 0.54 -8.51
C ASP A 33 1.56 -0.79 -7.76
N THR A 34 2.53 -1.62 -8.15
CA THR A 34 3.06 -2.71 -7.34
C THR A 34 4.37 -2.23 -6.72
N VAL A 35 4.32 -1.82 -5.45
CA VAL A 35 5.45 -1.24 -4.71
C VAL A 35 6.35 -2.34 -4.16
N ALA A 36 7.61 -2.31 -4.57
CA ALA A 36 8.67 -3.15 -4.02
C ALA A 36 9.47 -2.44 -2.93
N ALA A 37 10.07 -3.21 -2.02
CA ALA A 37 11.07 -2.70 -1.10
C ALA A 37 12.43 -2.55 -1.79
N GLU A 38 13.07 -1.38 -1.64
CA GLU A 38 14.47 -1.16 -2.07
C GLU A 38 15.47 -1.75 -1.05
N HIS A 39 15.11 -1.68 0.22
CA HIS A 39 15.89 -2.18 1.34
C HIS A 39 15.13 -3.28 2.07
N LEU A 40 15.68 -4.49 2.02
CA LEU A 40 15.14 -5.64 2.72
C LEU A 40 15.77 -5.75 4.12
N SER A 41 14.92 -5.80 5.13
CA SER A 41 15.35 -6.08 6.50
C SER A 41 15.81 -7.53 6.60
N ARG A 42 17.12 -7.75 6.78
CA ARG A 42 17.64 -9.09 7.09
C ARG A 42 17.66 -9.30 8.59
N ARG A 43 17.10 -10.42 9.05
CA ARG A 43 17.27 -10.88 10.43
C ARG A 43 18.68 -11.46 10.55
N THR A 44 19.63 -10.68 11.03
CA THR A 44 20.98 -11.18 11.31
C THR A 44 20.92 -12.12 12.51
N THR A 45 21.21 -13.39 12.31
CA THR A 45 21.38 -14.38 13.39
C THR A 45 22.75 -14.26 14.07
N SER A 46 23.24 -13.04 14.29
CA SER A 46 24.37 -12.82 15.20
C SER A 46 23.80 -12.72 16.61
N GLY A 47 24.29 -13.58 17.51
CA GLY A 47 23.73 -13.87 18.82
C GLY A 47 23.28 -12.67 19.68
N ALA A 48 22.33 -12.96 20.56
CA ALA A 48 21.89 -12.16 21.70
C ALA A 48 21.70 -10.65 21.45
N GLY A 49 20.50 -10.27 20.98
CA GLY A 49 19.99 -8.89 21.15
C GLY A 49 20.12 -7.94 19.95
N GLY A 50 20.59 -8.39 18.78
CA GLY A 50 20.67 -7.56 17.59
C GLY A 50 19.29 -7.20 17.01
N ARG A 51 18.87 -5.94 17.13
CA ARG A 51 17.71 -5.41 16.40
C ARG A 51 17.92 -5.62 14.89
N PRO A 52 16.89 -6.00 14.10
CA PRO A 52 17.05 -6.13 12.65
C PRO A 52 17.55 -4.80 12.08
N ALA A 53 18.73 -4.83 11.45
CA ALA A 53 19.33 -3.70 10.77
C ALA A 53 18.61 -3.43 9.44
N GLY A 54 17.34 -3.02 9.52
CA GLY A 54 16.52 -2.64 8.37
C GLY A 54 16.59 -1.14 8.11
N ARG A 55 16.60 -0.74 6.84
CA ARG A 55 16.35 0.65 6.44
C ARG A 55 14.87 0.81 6.09
N ILE A 56 14.32 1.99 6.37
CA ILE A 56 12.94 2.33 5.99
C ILE A 56 12.90 2.63 4.50
N ASN A 57 11.94 2.03 3.78
CA ASN A 57 11.67 2.34 2.38
C ASN A 57 10.67 3.49 2.27
N ARG A 58 10.84 4.36 1.26
CA ARG A 58 9.89 5.44 0.95
C ARG A 58 9.58 5.45 -0.54
N LYS A 59 8.30 5.41 -0.89
CA LYS A 59 7.80 5.55 -2.26
C LYS A 59 6.82 6.71 -2.33
N THR A 60 6.96 7.58 -3.33
CA THR A 60 5.98 8.63 -3.64
C THR A 60 5.23 8.21 -4.90
N LEU A 61 3.90 8.17 -4.82
CA LEU A 61 3.01 7.82 -5.93
C LEU A 61 2.12 9.02 -6.26
N ARG A 62 1.77 9.16 -7.54
CA ARG A 62 0.84 10.19 -8.01
C ARG A 62 -0.50 9.53 -8.36
N LEU A 63 -1.59 10.10 -7.86
CA LEU A 63 -2.96 9.64 -8.09
C LEU A 63 -3.69 10.63 -9.00
N GLY A 64 -4.49 10.14 -9.94
CA GLY A 64 -5.45 10.95 -10.70
C GLY A 64 -5.21 11.04 -12.22
N PRO A 65 -5.97 11.91 -12.91
CA PRO A 65 -6.79 13.00 -12.34
C PRO A 65 -7.95 12.51 -11.47
N LEU A 66 -8.18 13.18 -10.34
CA LEU A 66 -9.32 12.92 -9.44
C LEU A 66 -10.43 13.92 -9.76
N SER A 67 -11.69 13.48 -9.65
CA SER A 67 -12.87 14.24 -10.04
C SER A 67 -14.01 14.20 -9.01
N ARG A 68 -14.01 13.24 -8.09
CA ARG A 68 -15.03 13.13 -7.04
C ARG A 68 -14.67 13.91 -5.78
N ALA A 69 -15.60 13.97 -4.83
CA ALA A 69 -15.41 14.71 -3.58
C ALA A 69 -14.27 14.16 -2.69
N GLY A 70 -13.96 12.87 -2.78
CA GLY A 70 -12.90 12.23 -2.01
C GLY A 70 -12.50 10.86 -2.55
N PHE A 71 -11.58 10.19 -1.85
CA PHE A 71 -11.13 8.84 -2.21
C PHE A 71 -10.61 8.05 -1.01
N TYR A 72 -10.58 6.73 -1.16
CA TYR A 72 -9.94 5.78 -0.24
C TYR A 72 -8.67 5.19 -0.86
N LEU A 73 -7.71 4.80 -0.02
CA LEU A 73 -6.54 4.01 -0.41
C LEU A 73 -6.62 2.61 0.20
N ALA A 74 -6.16 1.62 -0.56
CA ALA A 74 -6.10 0.21 -0.14
C ALA A 74 -4.78 -0.44 -0.56
#